data_AF-A0A3N7DAC8-F1
#
_entry.id   AF-A0A3N7DAC8-F1
#
_cell.length_a   1.000
_cell.length_b   1.000
_cell.length_c   1.000
_cell.angle_alpha   90.00
_cell.angle_beta   90.00
_cell.angle_gamma   90.00
#
_symmetry.space_group_name_H-M   'P 1'
#
loop_
_entity.id
_entity.type
_entity.pdbx_description
1 polymer ?
#
loop_
_entity_poly.entity_id
_entity_poly.type
_entity_poly.pdbx_seq_one_letter_code
_entity_poly.pdbx_strand_id
1 'polypeptide(L)'
;MDICINYHPPSTLLPYKQIREAYSRYEFNEDLHEGEGKTERRFSNTRYAEVKIVIERVQNCYLTFGWDVNEKQIPSEYFDMVFSTVKAICSDHPEKDNLKIKVVHGAYHEVDSSLFSFEIATFKAIADLVGYDIPSEYIPLIR
;
A
#
# COMPACT_ATOMS: atom_id res chain seq x y z
N MET A 1 3.97 -11.83 -20.81
CA MET A 1 5.09 -10.98 -20.36
C MET A 1 5.36 -11.44 -18.94
N ASP A 2 6.43 -12.20 -18.72
CA ASP A 2 6.80 -12.62 -17.38
C ASP A 2 7.39 -11.41 -16.66
N ILE A 3 6.62 -10.82 -15.75
CA ILE A 3 7.10 -9.73 -14.91
C ILE A 3 7.95 -10.39 -13.83
N CYS A 4 9.27 -10.24 -13.92
CA CYS A 4 10.17 -10.60 -12.83
C CYS A 4 9.92 -9.63 -11.66
N ILE A 5 9.09 -10.05 -10.70
CA ILE A 5 8.83 -9.29 -9.48
C ILE A 5 10.04 -9.42 -8.56
N ASN A 6 10.73 -8.32 -8.28
CA ASN A 6 11.74 -8.29 -7.23
C ASN A 6 11.01 -8.15 -5.89
N TYR A 7 10.95 -9.24 -5.11
CA TYR A 7 10.35 -9.17 -3.79
C TYR A 7 11.20 -8.29 -2.87
N HIS A 8 10.60 -7.21 -2.36
CA HIS A 8 11.20 -6.38 -1.33
C HIS A 8 10.70 -6.85 0.04
N PRO A 9 11.60 -7.29 0.96
CA PRO A 9 11.18 -7.63 2.31
C PRO A 9 10.64 -6.38 3.02
N PRO A 10 9.61 -6.53 3.88
CA PRO A 10 9.06 -5.42 4.66
C PRO A 10 10.14 -4.71 5.48
N SER A 11 10.13 -3.38 5.50
CA SER A 11 11.05 -2.64 6.36
C SER A 11 10.77 -2.92 7.84
N THR A 12 11.83 -2.90 8.65
CA THR A 12 11.74 -2.96 10.12
C THR A 12 11.30 -1.64 10.75
N LEU A 13 11.11 -0.60 9.92
CA LEU A 13 10.77 0.76 10.31
C LEU A 13 9.26 1.01 10.39
N LEU A 14 8.45 0.10 9.86
CA LEU A 14 7.00 0.20 9.85
C LEU A 14 6.37 -0.90 10.72
N PRO A 15 5.24 -0.63 11.39
CA PRO A 15 4.56 -1.61 12.24
C PRO A 15 3.74 -2.62 11.41
N TYR A 16 4.41 -3.39 10.55
CA TYR A 16 3.79 -4.39 9.67
C TYR A 16 2.98 -5.44 10.43
N LYS A 17 3.42 -5.83 11.63
CA LYS A 17 2.68 -6.81 12.42
C LYS A 17 1.32 -6.26 12.85
N GLN A 18 1.28 -5.02 13.32
CA GLN A 18 0.08 -4.39 13.84
C GLN A 18 -0.93 -4.09 12.73
N ILE A 19 -0.47 -3.61 11.57
CA ILE A 19 -1.38 -3.38 10.44
C ILE A 19 -1.92 -4.70 9.86
N ARG A 20 -1.13 -5.79 9.85
CA ARG A 20 -1.62 -7.13 9.48
C ARG A 20 -2.71 -7.60 10.42
N GLU A 21 -2.52 -7.41 11.73
CA GLU A 21 -3.54 -7.73 12.73
C GLU A 21 -4.80 -6.88 12.53
N ALA A 22 -4.66 -5.56 12.27
CA ALA A 22 -5.78 -4.68 11.98
C ALA A 22 -6.54 -5.12 10.71
N TYR A 23 -5.81 -5.36 9.62
CA TYR A 23 -6.37 -5.86 8.36
C TYR A 23 -7.12 -7.18 8.56
N SER A 24 -6.54 -8.14 9.29
CA SER A 24 -7.17 -9.44 9.56
C SER A 24 -8.52 -9.31 10.28
N ARG A 25 -8.67 -8.31 11.15
CA ARG A 25 -9.89 -8.06 11.92
C ARG A 25 -10.90 -7.18 11.19
N TYR A 26 -10.47 -6.48 10.13
CA TYR A 26 -11.34 -5.58 9.38
C TYR A 26 -12.36 -6.38 8.57
N GLU A 27 -13.63 -6.00 8.71
CA GLU A 27 -14.74 -6.60 7.97
C GLU A 27 -15.09 -5.74 6.76
N PHE A 28 -14.82 -6.26 5.56
CA PHE A 28 -15.15 -5.62 4.29
C PHE A 28 -16.64 -5.76 3.98
N ASN A 29 -17.50 -5.05 4.72
CA ASN A 29 -18.96 -5.21 4.65
C ASN A 29 -19.61 -4.47 3.47
N GLU A 30 -18.97 -3.42 2.97
CA GLU A 30 -19.37 -2.71 1.74
C GLU A 30 -18.67 -3.28 0.50
N ASP A 31 -19.22 -3.01 -0.68
CA ASP A 31 -18.69 -3.50 -1.96
C ASP A 31 -17.37 -2.82 -2.36
N LEU A 32 -17.11 -1.62 -1.84
CA LEU A 32 -15.98 -0.77 -2.19
C LEU A 32 -15.40 -0.13 -0.92
N HIS A 33 -14.11 -0.31 -0.69
CA HIS A 33 -13.36 0.35 0.38
C HIS A 33 -12.19 1.10 -0.23
N GLU A 34 -11.95 2.32 0.22
CA GLU A 34 -10.85 3.14 -0.29
C GLU A 34 -9.93 3.52 0.86
N GLY A 35 -8.64 3.62 0.57
CA GLY A 35 -7.68 4.21 1.49
C GLY A 35 -6.60 4.98 0.74
N GLU A 36 -6.13 6.06 1.33
CA GLU A 36 -5.12 6.93 0.76
C GLU A 36 -3.92 7.04 1.69
N GLY A 37 -2.73 6.99 1.09
CA GLY A 37 -1.49 7.17 1.82
C GLY A 37 -0.57 8.14 1.10
N LYS A 38 -0.16 9.17 1.83
CA LYS A 38 0.70 10.23 1.33
C LYS A 38 1.91 10.43 2.23
N THR A 39 3.06 10.65 1.63
CA THR A 39 4.28 11.12 2.30
C THR A 39 4.58 12.54 1.83
N GLU A 40 4.76 13.48 2.76
CA GLU A 40 4.90 14.89 2.45
C GLU A 40 6.11 15.50 3.14
N ARG A 41 6.79 16.41 2.45
CA ARG A 41 8.01 17.05 2.91
C ARG A 41 7.83 17.78 4.25
N ARG A 42 8.64 17.42 5.24
CA ARG A 42 9.08 18.37 6.29
C ARG A 42 10.61 18.31 6.48
N PHE A 43 11.28 19.37 6.01
CA PHE A 43 12.73 19.64 6.09
C PHE A 43 13.64 18.79 5.17
N SER A 44 14.88 19.28 5.00
CA SER A 44 15.84 19.23 3.87
C SER A 44 16.16 17.92 3.11
N ASN A 45 15.57 16.76 3.43
CA ASN A 45 15.80 15.49 2.72
C ASN A 45 14.48 14.88 2.24
N THR A 46 13.86 15.55 1.26
CA THR A 46 12.50 15.26 0.79
C THR A 46 12.30 13.82 0.35
N ARG A 47 11.16 13.23 0.75
CA ARG A 47 10.61 11.98 0.21
C ARG A 47 9.12 12.17 -0.06
N TYR A 48 8.69 12.12 -1.33
CA TYR A 48 7.29 12.25 -1.76
C TYR A 48 6.80 10.94 -2.39
N ALA A 49 5.57 10.58 -2.10
CA ALA A 49 4.82 9.52 -2.75
C ALA A 49 3.36 9.61 -2.28
N GLU A 50 2.46 9.30 -3.19
CA GLU A 50 1.03 9.20 -2.95
C GLU A 50 0.51 7.91 -3.58
N VAL A 51 -0.29 7.16 -2.84
CA VAL A 51 -0.90 5.90 -3.29
C VAL A 51 -2.35 5.89 -2.82
N LYS A 52 -3.27 5.62 -3.75
CA LYS A 52 -4.67 5.33 -3.43
C LYS A 52 -4.98 3.88 -3.78
N ILE A 53 -5.47 3.15 -2.78
CA ILE A 53 -5.90 1.76 -2.91
C ILE A 53 -7.42 1.69 -2.81
N VAL A 54 -7.98 0.81 -3.64
CA VAL A 54 -9.37 0.40 -3.60
C VAL A 54 -9.42 -1.10 -3.38
N ILE A 55 -10.27 -1.56 -2.47
CA ILE A 55 -10.59 -2.97 -2.27
C ILE A 55 -12.04 -3.20 -2.65
N GLU A 56 -12.25 -4.10 -3.60
CA GLU A 56 -13.57 -4.51 -4.10
C GLU A 56 -13.83 -5.97 -3.75
N ARG A 57 -15.08 -6.29 -3.40
CA ARG A 57 -15.51 -7.67 -3.25
C ARG A 57 -15.76 -8.29 -4.62
N VAL A 58 -15.14 -9.43 -4.90
CA VAL A 58 -15.27 -10.18 -6.15
C VAL A 58 -15.83 -11.58 -5.87
N GLN A 59 -16.79 -12.03 -6.71
CA GLN A 59 -17.36 -13.36 -6.55
C GLN A 59 -16.38 -14.42 -7.06
N ASN A 60 -16.16 -15.48 -6.27
CA ASN A 60 -15.46 -16.71 -6.66
C ASN A 60 -14.07 -16.50 -7.28
N CYS A 61 -13.32 -15.53 -6.78
CA CYS A 61 -11.92 -15.33 -7.14
C CYS A 61 -11.03 -15.52 -5.91
N TYR A 62 -9.75 -15.78 -6.16
CA TYR A 62 -8.70 -15.64 -5.15
C TYR A 62 -8.34 -14.16 -4.98
N LEU A 63 -7.61 -13.83 -3.91
CA LEU A 63 -7.09 -12.49 -3.71
C LEU A 63 -6.31 -12.06 -4.95
N THR A 64 -6.77 -11.00 -5.61
CA THR A 64 -6.14 -10.49 -6.84
C THR A 64 -5.61 -9.08 -6.64
N PHE A 65 -4.50 -8.79 -7.31
CA PHE A 65 -3.91 -7.46 -7.34
C PHE A 65 -4.13 -6.81 -8.71
N GLY A 66 -4.59 -5.57 -8.72
CA GLY A 66 -4.77 -4.74 -9.91
C GLY A 66 -3.89 -3.50 -9.86
N TRP A 67 -3.35 -3.13 -11.03
CA TRP A 67 -2.52 -1.93 -11.22
C TRP A 67 -3.17 -1.03 -12.27
N ASP A 68 -3.98 -0.09 -11.80
CA ASP A 68 -4.84 0.78 -12.64
C ASP A 68 -4.26 2.21 -12.69
N VAL A 69 -2.93 2.34 -12.60
CA VAL A 69 -2.19 3.60 -12.72
C VAL A 69 -1.24 3.55 -13.90
N ASN A 70 -0.99 4.70 -14.51
CA ASN A 70 -0.03 4.84 -15.61
C ASN A 70 1.32 5.41 -15.15
N GLU A 71 2.31 5.39 -16.05
CA GLU A 71 3.68 5.87 -15.80
C GLU A 71 3.76 7.34 -15.34
N LYS A 72 2.76 8.18 -15.65
CA LYS A 72 2.72 9.58 -15.18
C LYS A 72 2.24 9.72 -13.74
N GLN A 73 1.57 8.70 -13.21
CA GLN A 73 1.06 8.65 -11.85
C GLN A 73 2.05 7.93 -10.94
N ILE A 74 2.41 6.69 -11.30
CA ILE A 74 3.40 5.90 -10.60
C ILE A 74 4.26 5.19 -11.65
N PRO A 75 5.55 5.54 -11.77
CA PRO A 75 6.48 4.82 -12.63
C PRO A 75 6.57 3.34 -12.28
N SER A 76 6.70 2.48 -13.28
CA SER A 76 6.74 1.02 -13.09
C SER A 76 7.91 0.54 -12.20
N GLU A 77 8.97 1.34 -12.04
CA GLU A 77 10.06 1.06 -11.09
C GLU A 77 9.60 0.95 -9.63
N TYR A 78 8.46 1.56 -9.27
CA TYR A 78 7.90 1.48 -7.92
C TYR A 78 6.89 0.34 -7.75
N PHE A 79 6.51 -0.34 -8.84
CA PHE A 79 5.52 -1.42 -8.82
C PHE A 79 5.88 -2.51 -7.81
N ASP A 80 7.11 -3.02 -7.88
CA ASP A 80 7.58 -4.13 -7.04
C ASP A 80 7.48 -3.80 -5.55
N MET A 81 7.75 -2.55 -5.17
CA MET A 81 7.66 -2.10 -3.79
C MET A 81 6.21 -1.98 -3.32
N VAL A 82 5.33 -1.36 -4.12
CA VAL A 82 3.90 -1.25 -3.80
C VAL A 82 3.27 -2.63 -3.69
N PHE A 83 3.53 -3.50 -4.67
CA PHE A 83 3.04 -4.87 -4.68
C PHE A 83 3.57 -5.68 -3.48
N SER A 84 4.87 -5.59 -3.17
CA SER A 84 5.45 -6.29 -2.03
C SER A 84 4.85 -5.83 -0.70
N THR A 85 4.58 -4.53 -0.56
CA THR A 85 3.95 -3.95 0.65
C THR A 85 2.52 -4.45 0.81
N VAL A 86 1.72 -4.40 -0.26
CA VAL A 86 0.35 -4.96 -0.26
C VAL A 86 0.38 -6.44 0.08
N LYS A 87 1.26 -7.21 -0.56
CA LYS A 87 1.41 -8.64 -0.31
C LYS A 87 1.78 -8.91 1.14
N ALA A 88 2.71 -8.16 1.72
CA ALA A 88 3.16 -8.34 3.09
C ALA A 88 2.06 -8.09 4.12
N ILE A 89 1.08 -7.23 3.82
CA ILE A 89 -0.01 -6.87 4.72
C ILE A 89 -1.23 -7.77 4.50
N CYS A 90 -1.60 -8.01 3.24
CA CYS A 90 -2.89 -8.58 2.88
C CYS A 90 -2.85 -10.10 2.62
N SER A 91 -1.66 -10.70 2.46
CA SER A 91 -1.53 -12.15 2.28
C SER A 91 -1.76 -12.92 3.57
N ASP A 92 -2.02 -14.22 3.45
CA ASP A 92 -2.26 -15.16 4.55
C ASP A 92 -3.62 -14.98 5.27
N HIS A 93 -4.62 -14.46 4.55
CA HIS A 93 -5.99 -14.25 5.02
C HIS A 93 -7.01 -14.94 4.09
N PRO A 94 -7.14 -16.29 4.13
CA PRO A 94 -8.04 -17.03 3.24
C PRO A 94 -9.50 -16.59 3.34
N GLU A 95 -9.92 -16.07 4.50
CA GLU A 95 -11.25 -15.51 4.70
C GLU A 95 -11.52 -14.24 3.88
N LYS A 96 -10.48 -13.68 3.23
CA LYS A 96 -10.50 -12.49 2.38
C LYS A 96 -10.12 -12.81 0.92
N ASP A 97 -10.18 -14.08 0.51
CA ASP A 97 -9.85 -14.48 -0.86
C ASP A 97 -10.81 -13.88 -1.90
N ASN A 98 -12.03 -13.50 -1.50
CA ASN A 98 -13.00 -12.83 -2.36
C ASN A 98 -12.76 -11.32 -2.55
N LEU A 99 -11.52 -10.84 -2.38
CA LEU A 99 -11.17 -9.43 -2.52
C LEU A 99 -10.26 -9.18 -3.73
N LYS A 100 -10.47 -8.04 -4.40
CA LYS A 100 -9.59 -7.49 -5.41
C LYS A 100 -9.01 -6.18 -4.89
N ILE A 101 -7.70 -6.14 -4.70
CA ILE A 101 -6.97 -4.95 -4.28
C ILE A 101 -6.44 -4.24 -5.52
N LYS A 102 -6.78 -2.98 -5.73
CA LYS A 102 -6.35 -2.19 -6.89
C LYS A 102 -5.65 -0.92 -6.43
N VAL A 103 -4.50 -0.62 -7.04
CA VAL A 103 -3.92 0.72 -6.99
C VAL A 103 -4.57 1.53 -8.10
N VAL A 104 -5.37 2.53 -7.74
CA VAL A 104 -6.22 3.30 -8.69
C VAL A 104 -5.74 4.73 -8.91
N HIS A 105 -4.89 5.23 -8.01
CA HIS A 105 -4.26 6.53 -8.13
C HIS A 105 -2.90 6.52 -7.45
N GLY A 106 -2.08 7.48 -7.85
CA GLY A 106 -0.88 7.84 -7.13
C GLY A 106 -0.21 9.02 -7.80
N ALA A 107 0.80 9.52 -7.11
CA ALA A 107 1.62 10.61 -7.59
C ALA A 107 3.05 10.42 -7.09
N TYR A 108 3.98 10.87 -7.91
CA TYR A 108 5.41 10.84 -7.64
C TYR A 108 6.05 12.16 -8.04
N HIS A 109 7.28 12.36 -7.59
CA HIS A 109 8.13 13.47 -7.99
C HIS A 109 9.49 12.89 -8.36
N GLU A 110 9.98 13.17 -9.57
CA GLU A 110 11.16 12.52 -10.15
C GLU A 110 12.41 12.56 -9.24
N VAL A 111 12.57 13.63 -8.48
CA VAL A 111 13.74 13.84 -7.59
C VAL A 111 13.46 13.43 -6.14
N ASP A 112 12.19 13.51 -5.73
CA ASP A 112 11.83 13.37 -4.31
C ASP A 112 11.17 12.01 -4.02
N SER A 113 10.80 11.22 -5.03
CA SER A 113 10.25 9.90 -4.82
C SER A 113 11.34 8.83 -4.70
N SER A 114 11.04 7.80 -3.92
CA SER A 114 11.94 6.68 -3.66
C SER A 114 11.12 5.42 -3.40
N LEU A 115 11.75 4.25 -3.52
CA LEU A 115 11.09 2.99 -3.14
C LEU A 115 10.53 3.07 -1.71
N PHE A 116 11.32 3.61 -0.77
CA PHE A 116 10.87 3.71 0.62
C PHE A 116 9.69 4.67 0.81
N SER A 117 9.57 5.75 0.04
CA SER A 117 8.39 6.62 0.13
C SER A 117 7.13 5.92 -0.38
N PHE A 118 7.25 5.10 -1.43
CA PHE A 118 6.15 4.26 -1.91
C PHE A 118 5.80 3.11 -0.95
N GLU A 119 6.77 2.55 -0.24
CA GLU A 119 6.51 1.61 0.86
C GLU A 119 5.62 2.27 1.93
N ILE A 120 6.02 3.45 2.42
CA ILE A 120 5.27 4.20 3.44
C ILE A 120 3.89 4.62 2.92
N ALA A 121 3.80 5.17 1.72
CA ALA A 121 2.54 5.59 1.13
C ALA A 121 1.57 4.41 0.98
N THR A 122 2.05 3.26 0.52
CA THR A 122 1.24 2.05 0.41
C THR A 122 0.79 1.54 1.77
N PHE A 123 1.70 1.53 2.76
CA PHE A 123 1.38 1.17 4.14
C PHE A 123 0.29 2.08 4.71
N LYS A 124 0.43 3.40 4.53
CA LYS A 124 -0.56 4.39 4.97
C LYS A 124 -1.91 4.20 4.28
N ALA A 125 -1.92 3.91 2.98
CA ALA A 125 -3.16 3.67 2.25
C ALA A 125 -3.94 2.48 2.82
N ILE A 126 -3.25 1.39 3.18
CA ILE A 126 -3.90 0.24 3.83
C ILE A 126 -4.31 0.59 5.26
N ALA A 127 -3.49 1.37 5.98
CA ALA A 127 -3.80 1.79 7.35
C ALA A 127 -5.08 2.62 7.40
N ASP A 128 -5.19 3.61 6.51
CA ASP A 128 -6.37 4.44 6.32
C ASP A 128 -7.59 3.58 5.99
N LEU A 129 -7.44 2.65 5.05
CA LEU A 129 -8.51 1.74 4.63
C LEU A 129 -9.10 0.94 5.81
N VAL A 130 -8.26 0.44 6.71
CA VAL A 130 -8.69 -0.43 7.83
C VAL A 130 -8.90 0.35 9.13
N GLY A 131 -8.82 1.68 9.10
CA GLY A 131 -8.92 2.55 10.29
C GLY A 131 -7.81 2.32 11.32
N TYR A 132 -6.60 1.95 10.88
CA TYR A 132 -5.45 1.77 11.75
C TYR A 132 -4.71 3.08 12.02
N ASP A 133 -4.81 3.58 13.25
CA ASP A 133 -4.03 4.72 13.71
C ASP A 133 -2.56 4.34 13.92
N ILE A 134 -1.68 4.88 13.08
CA ILE A 134 -0.25 4.57 13.14
C ILE A 134 0.36 5.20 14.41
N PRO A 135 1.01 4.40 15.29
CA PRO A 135 1.52 4.90 16.56
C PRO A 135 2.55 6.01 16.41
N SER A 136 2.57 6.91 17.39
CA SER A 136 3.36 8.14 17.34
C SER A 136 4.88 7.91 17.29
N GLU A 137 5.37 6.78 17.77
CA GLU A 137 6.80 6.45 17.66
C GLU A 137 7.26 6.18 16.22
N TYR A 138 6.34 5.84 15.31
CA TYR A 138 6.65 5.61 13.89
C TYR A 138 6.51 6.89 13.05
N ILE A 139 5.81 7.90 13.58
CA ILE A 139 5.56 9.19 12.92
C ILE A 139 6.82 9.88 12.37
N PRO A 140 7.98 9.88 13.05
CA PRO A 140 9.21 10.49 12.49
C PRO A 140 9.74 9.80 11.22
N LEU A 141 9.34 8.56 10.97
CA LEU A 141 9.76 7.75 9.82
C LEU A 141 8.77 7.83 8.65
N ILE A 142 7.52 8.22 8.93
CA ILE A 142 6.42 8.22 7.96
C ILE A 142 5.86 9.60 7.63
N ARG A 143 6.28 10.67 8.33
CA ARG A 143 5.86 12.04 8.00
C ARG A 143 6.54 12.53 6.74
#